data_AF-A0A937H868-F1
#
_entry.id   AF-A0A937H868-F1
#
_cell.length_a   1.000
_cell.length_b   1.000
_cell.length_c   1.000
_cell.angle_alpha   90.00
_cell.angle_beta   90.00
_cell.angle_gamma   90.00
#
_symmetry.space_group_name_H-M   'P 1'
#
loop_
_entity.id
_entity.type
_entity.pdbx_description
1 polymer ?
#
loop_
_entity_poly.entity_id
_entity_poly.type
_entity_poly.pdbx_seq_one_letter_code
_entity_poly.pdbx_strand_id
1 'polypeptide(L)'
;MNLGEKINTEERLVIEASRVSRYLGYPRKVPIWKIQFSLPKICHIFRNEVNSDIALEIESMFGNSVVPALSKEEAERRLKDLIPSSVIKGKILRL
;
A
#
# COMPACT_ATOMS: atom_id res chain seq x y z
N MET A 1 4.42 1.39 -21.69
CA MET A 1 4.55 1.77 -20.27
C MET A 1 3.26 2.44 -19.86
N ASN A 2 2.46 1.82 -18.98
CA ASN A 2 1.30 2.52 -18.43
C ASN A 2 1.83 3.61 -17.50
N LEU A 3 1.51 4.88 -17.81
CA LEU A 3 1.64 5.95 -16.83
C LEU A 3 0.69 5.57 -15.68
N GLY A 4 1.23 5.28 -14.49
CA GLY A 4 0.41 5.00 -13.32
C GLY A 4 -0.60 6.11 -13.05
N GLU A 5 -1.63 5.81 -12.26
CA GLU A 5 -2.69 6.76 -11.95
C GLU A 5 -2.12 7.94 -11.16
N LYS A 6 -2.25 9.15 -11.71
CA LYS A 6 -1.77 10.37 -11.06
C LYS A 6 -2.75 10.78 -9.96
N ILE A 7 -2.26 10.92 -8.74
CA ILE A 7 -3.08 11.34 -7.58
C ILE A 7 -2.58 12.67 -7.00
N ASN A 8 -3.51 13.45 -6.46
CA ASN A 8 -3.23 14.60 -5.61
C ASN A 8 -3.34 14.14 -4.14
N THR A 9 -2.26 14.25 -3.38
CA THR A 9 -2.18 13.75 -2.00
C THR A 9 -2.59 14.77 -0.94
N GLU A 10 -2.88 16.01 -1.33
CA GLU A 10 -3.48 17.01 -0.43
C GLU A 10 -4.92 16.66 -0.08
N GLU A 11 -5.64 16.03 -1.01
CA GLU A 11 -7.01 15.58 -0.80
C GLU A 11 -7.03 14.20 -0.14
N ARG A 12 -8.10 13.91 0.60
CA ARG A 12 -8.31 12.60 1.19
C ARG A 12 -8.59 11.57 0.11
N LEU A 13 -7.74 10.55 0.02
CA LEU A 13 -7.89 9.42 -0.88
C LEU A 13 -7.94 8.12 -0.08
N VAL A 14 -9.02 7.36 -0.22
CA VAL A 14 -9.15 6.03 0.38
C VAL A 14 -9.26 5.01 -0.74
N ILE A 15 -8.36 4.02 -0.73
CA ILE A 15 -8.36 2.90 -1.66
C ILE A 15 -8.55 1.64 -0.85
N GLU A 16 -9.70 1.00 -1.02
CA GLU A 16 -9.99 -0.29 -0.41
C GLU A 16 -9.31 -1.44 -1.18
N ALA A 17 -8.97 -2.48 -0.44
CA ALA A 17 -8.46 -3.73 -1.00
C ALA A 17 -9.62 -4.46 -1.72
N SER A 18 -9.47 -4.70 -3.03
CA SER A 18 -10.54 -5.31 -3.84
C SER A 18 -10.48 -6.83 -3.89
N ARG A 19 -9.31 -7.44 -3.61
CA ARG A 19 -9.11 -8.90 -3.60
C ARG A 19 -8.55 -9.39 -2.26
N VAL A 20 -9.31 -9.23 -1.18
CA VAL A 20 -8.94 -9.68 0.18
C VAL A 20 -8.88 -11.22 0.28
N SER A 21 -9.65 -11.93 -0.56
CA SER A 21 -9.78 -13.39 -0.55
C SER A 21 -8.51 -14.15 -0.95
N ARG A 22 -7.54 -13.52 -1.64
CA ARG A 22 -6.29 -14.16 -2.07
C ARG A 22 -5.53 -14.76 -0.88
N TYR A 23 -5.63 -14.17 0.31
CA TYR A 23 -4.91 -14.64 1.50
C TYR A 23 -5.80 -15.31 2.55
N LEU A 24 -7.13 -15.16 2.43
CA LEU A 24 -8.08 -15.88 3.29
C LEU A 24 -8.13 -17.39 2.98
N GLY A 25 -7.78 -17.79 1.75
CA GLY A 25 -7.75 -19.19 1.30
C GLY A 25 -6.44 -19.95 1.55
N TYR A 26 -5.38 -19.30 2.05
CA TYR A 26 -4.10 -19.98 2.31
C TYR A 26 -4.16 -20.78 3.64
N PRO A 27 -3.61 -22.01 3.68
CA PRO A 27 -3.58 -22.83 4.90
C PRO A 27 -2.78 -22.19 6.06
N ARG A 28 -1.99 -21.15 5.78
CA ARG A 28 -1.37 -20.25 6.77
C ARG A 28 -1.92 -18.85 6.55
N LYS A 29 -2.56 -18.25 7.57
CA LYS A 29 -2.98 -16.84 7.56
C LYS A 29 -1.75 -15.97 7.25
N VAL A 30 -1.76 -15.29 6.11
CA VAL A 30 -0.67 -14.38 5.74
C VAL A 30 -0.65 -13.20 6.72
N PRO A 31 0.53 -12.83 7.27
CA PRO A 31 0.64 -11.68 8.14
C PRO A 31 0.16 -10.40 7.45
N ILE A 32 -0.44 -9.52 8.23
CA ILE A 32 -0.88 -8.21 7.78
C ILE A 32 0.04 -7.16 8.40
N TRP A 33 0.53 -6.24 7.58
CA TRP A 33 1.44 -5.19 8.00
C TRP A 33 0.81 -3.82 7.81
N LYS A 34 0.88 -2.98 8.84
CA LYS A 34 0.55 -1.57 8.77
C LYS A 34 1.82 -0.76 8.53
N ILE A 35 1.84 0.01 7.44
CA ILE A 35 2.97 0.88 7.08
C ILE A 35 2.50 2.32 7.05
N GLN A 36 3.22 3.18 7.77
CA GLN A 36 3.07 4.63 7.67
C GLN A 36 4.09 5.19 6.68
N PHE A 37 3.66 6.11 5.83
CA PHE A 37 4.53 6.72 4.83
C PHE A 37 4.11 8.16 4.53
N SER A 38 5.01 8.90 3.90
CA SER A 38 4.74 10.22 3.33
C SER A 38 4.89 10.18 1.81
N LEU A 39 4.18 11.07 1.14
CA LEU A 39 4.18 11.23 -0.31
C LEU A 39 4.46 12.68 -0.71
N PRO A 40 4.96 12.94 -1.93
CA PRO A 40 4.92 14.28 -2.49
C PRO A 40 3.47 14.67 -2.84
N LYS A 41 3.21 15.97 -3.00
CA LYS A 41 1.89 16.54 -3.36
C LYS A 41 1.24 15.86 -4.57
N ILE A 42 2.05 15.51 -5.56
CA ILE A 42 1.61 14.80 -6.76
C ILE A 42 2.47 13.54 -6.90
N CYS A 43 1.85 12.38 -6.99
CA CYS A 43 2.55 11.12 -7.25
C CYS A 43 1.71 10.20 -8.14
N HIS A 44 2.29 9.04 -8.48
CA HIS A 44 1.63 8.02 -9.28
C HIS A 44 1.44 6.75 -8.47
N ILE A 45 0.25 6.16 -8.57
CA ILE A 45 -0.09 4.83 -8.06
C ILE A 45 -0.13 3.84 -9.21
N PHE A 46 0.47 2.67 -9.01
CA PHE A 46 0.50 1.59 -9.99
C PHE A 46 -0.27 0.38 -9.46
N ARG A 47 -1.61 0.39 -9.60
CA ARG A 47 -2.44 -0.77 -9.25
C ARG A 47 -2.41 -1.84 -10.35
N ASN A 48 -2.24 -3.08 -9.93
CA ASN A 48 -2.34 -4.26 -10.78
C ASN A 48 -3.00 -5.41 -9.99
N GLU A 49 -3.18 -6.55 -10.65
CA GLU A 49 -3.80 -7.72 -10.01
C GLU A 49 -2.98 -8.24 -8.82
N VAL A 50 -1.67 -7.99 -8.77
CA VAL A 50 -0.74 -8.50 -7.76
C VAL A 50 -0.79 -7.69 -6.46
N ASN A 51 -1.11 -6.40 -6.53
CA ASN A 51 -1.19 -5.48 -5.38
C ASN A 51 -2.62 -4.95 -5.10
N SER A 52 -3.63 -5.48 -5.78
CA SER A 52 -5.06 -5.16 -5.56
C SER A 52 -5.57 -5.44 -4.13
N ASP A 53 -4.85 -6.26 -3.38
CA ASP A 53 -5.05 -6.62 -1.98
C ASP A 53 -4.51 -5.60 -0.97
N ILE A 54 -3.80 -4.57 -1.42
CA ILE A 54 -3.28 -3.50 -0.56
C ILE A 54 -4.36 -2.44 -0.40
N ALA A 55 -4.66 -2.08 0.85
CA ALA A 55 -5.50 -0.93 1.18
C ALA A 55 -4.63 0.28 1.53
N LEU A 56 -5.09 1.47 1.16
CA LEU A 56 -4.40 2.75 1.39
C LEU A 56 -5.39 3.79 1.89
N GLU A 57 -4.94 4.61 2.84
CA GLU A 57 -5.58 5.87 3.20
C GLU A 57 -4.51 6.95 3.15
N ILE A 58 -4.75 7.99 2.35
CA ILE A 58 -3.83 9.12 2.16
C ILE A 58 -4.59 10.40 2.48
N GLU A 59 -3.99 11.26 3.29
CA GLU A 59 -4.52 12.58 3.64
C GLU A 59 -3.35 13.52 3.94
N SER A 60 -3.42 14.75 3.40
CA SER A 60 -2.41 15.79 3.66
C SER A 60 -0.97 15.31 3.44
N MET A 61 -0.71 14.57 2.36
CA MET A 61 0.59 13.97 2.01
C MET A 61 1.08 12.84 2.92
N PHE A 62 0.31 12.44 3.93
CA PHE A 62 0.61 11.29 4.78
C PHE A 62 -0.28 10.11 4.41
N GLY A 63 0.28 8.90 4.48
CA GLY A 63 -0.41 7.68 4.11
C GLY A 63 -0.27 6.59 5.15
N ASN A 64 -1.34 5.81 5.31
CA ASN A 64 -1.34 4.52 5.98
C ASN A 64 -1.67 3.46 4.95
N SER A 65 -0.92 2.35 4.94
CA SER A 65 -1.24 1.18 4.14
C SER A 65 -1.43 -0.05 5.01
N VAL A 66 -2.29 -0.94 4.55
CA VAL A 66 -2.46 -2.29 5.07
C VAL A 66 -2.02 -3.25 3.98
N VAL A 67 -0.93 -3.96 4.22
CA VAL A 67 -0.23 -4.80 3.23
C VAL A 67 -0.14 -6.23 3.74
N PRO A 68 -0.82 -7.19 3.09
CA PRO A 68 -0.58 -8.60 3.32
C PRO A 68 0.80 -9.02 2.76
N ALA A 69 1.66 -9.60 3.60
CA ALA A 69 3.00 -10.06 3.17
C ALA A 69 3.59 -11.07 4.17
N LEU A 70 4.49 -11.93 3.72
CA LEU A 70 5.13 -12.95 4.57
C LEU A 70 6.19 -12.35 5.50
N SER A 71 6.80 -11.23 5.11
CA SER A 71 7.79 -10.51 5.91
C SER A 71 7.57 -8.99 5.85
N LYS A 72 8.23 -8.27 6.76
CA LYS A 72 8.24 -6.81 6.79
C LYS A 72 8.84 -6.25 5.50
N GLU A 73 9.96 -6.83 5.07
CA GLU A 73 10.71 -6.40 3.88
C GLU A 73 9.90 -6.62 2.61
N GLU A 74 9.13 -7.71 2.55
CA GLU A 74 8.19 -7.94 1.45
C GLU A 74 7.06 -6.90 1.47
N ALA A 75 6.52 -6.56 2.65
CA ALA A 75 5.49 -5.54 2.77
C ALA A 75 5.98 -4.17 2.27
N GLU A 76 7.22 -3.79 2.62
CA GLU A 76 7.88 -2.57 2.14
C GLU A 76 8.02 -2.55 0.63
N ARG A 77 8.55 -3.65 0.06
CA ARG A 77 8.73 -3.78 -1.39
C ARG A 77 7.40 -3.66 -2.12
N ARG A 78 6.35 -4.34 -1.64
CA ARG A 78 5.02 -4.28 -2.23
C ARG A 78 4.41 -2.88 -2.18
N LEU A 79 4.61 -2.13 -1.09
CA LEU A 79 4.19 -0.73 -1.01
C LEU A 79 4.96 0.15 -2.01
N LYS A 80 6.27 -0.07 -2.15
CA LYS A 80 7.11 0.63 -3.13
C LYS A 80 6.73 0.31 -4.58
N ASP A 81 6.35 -0.92 -4.87
CA ASP A 81 5.85 -1.30 -6.20
C ASP A 81 4.52 -0.60 -6.53
N LEU A 82 3.66 -0.40 -5.52
CA LEU A 82 2.40 0.30 -5.67
C LEU A 82 2.59 1.83 -5.76
N ILE A 83 3.44 2.41 -4.91
CA ILE A 83 3.74 3.85 -4.87
C ILE A 83 5.26 4.05 -4.72
N PRO A 84 6.02 4.14 -5.82
CA PRO A 84 7.48 4.25 -5.77
C PRO A 84 7.98 5.49 -5.00
N SER A 85 7.23 6.58 -5.07
CA SER A 85 7.51 7.85 -4.38
C SER A 85 7.23 7.82 -2.88
N SER A 86 6.69 6.72 -2.33
CA SER A 86 6.46 6.58 -0.89
C SER A 86 7.76 6.64 -0.10
N VAL A 87 7.76 7.38 1.00
CA VAL A 87 8.85 7.40 1.97
C VAL A 87 8.30 6.86 3.28
N ILE A 88 8.74 5.66 3.68
CA ILE A 88 8.28 5.03 4.91
C ILE A 88 8.67 5.91 6.10
N LYS A 89 7.69 6.15 6.98
CA LYS A 89 7.84 6.92 8.21
C LYS A 89 7.57 6.00 9.40
N GLY A 90 8.49 5.97 10.35
CA GLY A 90 8.30 5.22 11.60
C GLY A 90 8.49 3.70 11.46
N LYS A 91 7.80 2.96 12.34
CA LYS A 91 7.89 1.50 12.43
C LYS A 91 6.77 0.85 11.63
N ILE A 92 7.11 -0.25 10.95
CA ILE A 92 6.13 -1.14 10.34
C ILE A 92 5.63 -2.09 11.41
N LEU A 93 4.31 -2.14 11.56
CA LEU A 93 3.65 -2.90 12.62
C LEU A 93 2.97 -4.11 12.00
N ARG A 94 3.14 -5.27 12.62
CA ARG A 94 2.33 -6.44 12.30
C ARG A 94 1.00 -6.34 13.05
N LEU A 95 -0.10 -6.57 12.36
CA LEU A 95 -1.46 -6.64 12.91
C LEU A 95 -1.81 -8.09 13.29
#